data_AF-Q49CC2-F1
#
_entry.id   AF-Q49CC2-F1
#
_cell.length_a   1.000
_cell.length_b   1.000
_cell.length_c   1.000
_cell.angle_alpha   90.00
_cell.angle_beta   90.00
_cell.angle_gamma   90.00
#
_symmetry.space_group_name_H-M   'P 1'
#
loop_
_entity.id
_entity.type
_entity.pdbx_description
1 polymer ?
#
loop_
_entity_poly.entity_id
_entity_poly.type
_entity_poly.pdbx_seq_one_letter_code
_entity_poly.pdbx_strand_id
1 'polypeptide(L)' 'STSMFLIGIAVSFWLGVGAILPIEKSLTLGLF' A
#
# COMPACT_ATOMS: atom_id res chain seq x y z
N SER A 1 -14.09 16.57 -4.73
CA SER A 1 -13.22 16.19 -3.60
C SER A 1 -13.17 14.68 -3.35
N THR A 2 -13.03 13.85 -4.39
CA THR A 2 -13.04 12.37 -4.27
C THR A 2 -11.66 11.75 -4.52
N SER A 3 -10.77 12.47 -5.19
CA SER A 3 -9.41 12.02 -5.50
C SER A 3 -8.58 11.74 -4.24
N MET A 4 -8.58 12.67 -3.28
CA MET A 4 -7.88 12.51 -2.00
C MET A 4 -8.40 11.30 -1.20
N PHE A 5 -9.71 11.04 -1.27
CA PHE A 5 -10.33 9.89 -0.62
C PHE A 5 -9.87 8.56 -1.24
N LEU A 6 -9.84 8.48 -2.57
CA LEU A 6 -9.35 7.29 -3.28
C LEU A 6 -7.85 7.04 -3.05
N ILE A 7 -7.04 8.11 -2.99
CA ILE A 7 -5.62 8.01 -2.66
C ILE A 7 -5.43 7.50 -1.23
N GLY A 8 -6.21 7.99 -0.27
CA GLY A 8 -6.18 7.51 1.12
C GLY A 8 -6.53 6.02 1.23
N ILE A 9 -7.52 5.55 0.47
CA ILE A 9 -7.86 4.12 0.39
C ILE A 9 -6.72 3.31 -0.22
N ALA A 10 -6.15 3.76 -1.34
CA ALA A 10 -5.05 3.05 -2.01
C ALA A 10 -3.81 2.92 -1.12
N VAL A 11 -3.43 3.99 -0.40
CA VAL A 11 -2.28 3.98 0.52
C VAL A 11 -2.55 3.11 1.75
N SER A 12 -3.76 3.17 2.33
CA SER A 12 -4.12 2.33 3.48
C SER A 12 -4.09 0.84 3.12
N PHE A 13 -4.56 0.49 1.92
CA PHE A 13 -4.51 -0.87 1.40
C PHE A 13 -3.06 -1.33 1.15
N TRP A 14 -2.23 -0.48 0.53
CA TRP A 14 -0.81 -0.77 0.31
C TRP A 14 -0.05 -1.02 1.61
N LEU A 15 -0.27 -0.20 2.65
CA LEU A 15 0.38 -0.36 3.95
C LEU A 15 -0.13 -1.58 4.72
N GLY A 16 -1.43 -1.88 4.65
CA GLY A 16 -2.01 -3.07 5.27
C GLY A 16 -1.43 -4.37 4.68
N VAL A 17 -1.35 -4.45 3.35
CA VAL A 17 -0.74 -5.59 2.66
C VAL A 17 0.79 -5.58 2.83
N GLY A 18 1.42 -4.41 2.83
CA GLY A 18 2.85 -4.26 3.07
C GLY A 18 3.29 -4.69 4.47
N ALA A 19 2.40 -4.65 5.47
CA ALA A 19 2.71 -5.02 6.86
C ALA A 19 2.77 -6.55 7.10
N ILE A 20 2.10 -7.35 6.25
CA ILE A 20 2.12 -8.82 6.29
C ILE A 20 3.22 -9.43 5.43
N LEU A 21 3.84 -8.64 4.55
CA LEU A 21 4.97 -9.06 3.71
C LEU A 21 6.31 -8.75 4.41
N PRO A 22 7.38 -9.53 4.13
CA PRO A 22 8.73 -9.20 4.60
C PRO A 22 9.10 -7.77 4.22
N ILE A 23 9.83 -7.04 5.07
CA ILE A 23 10.15 -5.60 4.89
C ILE A 23 10.78 -5.29 3.52
N GLU A 24 11.54 -6.23 2.97
CA GLU A 24 12.18 -6.13 1.65
C GLU A 24 11.18 -6.19 0.48
N LYS A 25 10.03 -6.84 0.69
CA LYS A 25 8.92 -6.97 -0.27
C LYS A 25 7.79 -5.99 0.03
N SER A 26 7.76 -5.40 1.22
CA SER A 26 6.77 -4.40 1.65
C SER A 26 6.83 -3.11 0.83
N LEU A 27 8.04 -2.64 0.50
CA LEU A 27 8.26 -1.40 -0.24
C LEU A 27 7.87 -1.51 -1.73
N THR A 28 7.97 -2.70 -2.32
CA THR A 28 7.63 -2.97 -3.73
C THR A 28 6.36 -3.80 -3.91
N LEU A 29 5.68 -4.17 -2.81
CA LEU A 29 4.71 -5.28 -2.76
C LEU A 29 5.21 -6.60 -3.40
N GLY A 30 6.53 -6.75 -3.59
CA GLY A 30 7.12 -7.84 -4.37
C GLY A 30 6.74 -7.85 -5.86
N LEU A 31 6.17 -6.75 -6.38
CA LEU A 31 5.75 -6.58 -7.77
C LEU A 31 6.85 -5.99 -8.68
N PHE A 32 7.95 -5.53 -8.08
CA PHE A 32 9.18 -5.07 -8.73
C PHE A 32 10.40 -5.72 -8.07
#